data_AF-A0A2K3MBK5-F1
#
_entry.id   AF-A0A2K3MBK5-F1
#
_cell.length_a   1.000
_cell.length_b   1.000
_cell.length_c   1.000
_cell.angle_alpha   90.00
_cell.angle_beta   90.00
_cell.angle_gamma   90.00
#
_symmetry.space_group_name_H-M   'P 1'
#
loop_
_entity.id
_entity.type
_entity.pdbx_description
1 polymer ?
#
loop_
_entity_poly.entity_id
_entity_poly.type
_entity_poly.pdbx_seq_one_letter_code
_entity_poly.pdbx_strand_id
1 'polypeptide(L)'
;MLVDDIGDVTITNDGATILMMLEVEHPAAKVLVELAALQDREVGDGTTSVVIVAAELLKRANDLVRNKIHPTSIISGYRLAMREACKYVDEKLAVKVEKLGKDSLVNCAKTSMSSKLIAGDSDFFANL
;
A
#
# COMPACT_ATOMS: atom_id res chain seq x y z
N MET A 1 -7.34 -8.33 14.77
CA MET A 1 -8.24 -9.46 15.04
C MET A 1 -9.60 -9.07 14.51
N LEU A 2 -10.13 -9.85 13.58
CA LEU A 2 -11.45 -9.69 12.99
C LEU A 2 -12.25 -10.95 13.33
N VAL A 3 -13.55 -10.79 13.54
CA VAL A 3 -14.49 -11.88 13.82
C VAL A 3 -15.61 -11.73 12.81
N ASP A 4 -15.90 -12.78 12.05
CA ASP A 4 -17.00 -12.79 11.10
C ASP A 4 -18.35 -13.13 11.76
N ASP A 5 -19.43 -13.10 10.98
CA ASP A 5 -20.79 -13.37 11.45
C ASP A 5 -21.01 -14.80 11.96
N ILE A 6 -20.15 -15.74 11.57
CA ILE A 6 -20.20 -17.15 11.96
C ILE A 6 -19.34 -17.40 13.22
N GLY A 7 -18.51 -16.42 13.59
CA GLY A 7 -17.64 -16.46 14.76
C GLY A 7 -16.20 -16.90 14.46
N ASP A 8 -15.82 -17.02 13.18
CA ASP A 8 -14.46 -17.35 12.79
C ASP A 8 -13.54 -16.15 13.05
N VAL A 9 -12.43 -16.43 13.73
CA VAL A 9 -11.47 -15.42 14.16
C VAL A 9 -10.28 -15.41 13.22
N THR A 10 -10.05 -14.28 12.55
CA THR A 10 -8.83 -14.05 11.77
C THR A 10 -7.90 -13.05 12.46
N ILE A 11 -6.64 -13.43 12.62
CA ILE A 11 -5.57 -12.56 13.12
C ILE A 11 -4.59 -12.33 11.97
N THR A 12 -4.56 -11.12 11.45
CA THR A 12 -3.65 -10.72 10.36
C THR A 12 -3.22 -9.27 10.55
N ASN A 13 -2.01 -8.96 10.07
CA ASN A 13 -1.49 -7.60 9.94
C ASN A 13 -1.46 -7.13 8.47
N ASP A 14 -1.91 -7.98 7.53
CA ASP A 14 -1.99 -7.59 6.13
C ASP A 14 -3.22 -6.69 5.88
N GLY A 15 -2.97 -5.51 5.33
CA GLY A 15 -3.99 -4.51 5.07
C GLY A 15 -4.99 -4.93 4.00
N ALA A 16 -4.56 -5.68 2.98
CA ALA A 16 -5.47 -6.20 1.96
C ALA A 16 -6.46 -7.21 2.56
N THR A 17 -5.95 -8.17 3.34
CA THR A 17 -6.78 -9.15 4.05
C THR A 17 -7.78 -8.48 4.99
N ILE A 18 -7.35 -7.47 5.76
CA ILE A 18 -8.24 -6.71 6.65
C ILE A 18 -9.37 -6.06 5.85
N LEU A 19 -9.05 -5.39 4.75
CA LEU A 19 -10.03 -4.68 3.94
C LEU A 19 -11.01 -5.61 3.21
N MET A 20 -10.58 -6.80 2.81
CA MET A 20 -11.45 -7.81 2.19
C MET A 20 -12.43 -8.43 3.19
N MET A 21 -12.04 -8.54 4.46
CA MET A 21 -12.90 -9.07 5.53
C MET A 21 -13.88 -8.04 6.07
N LEU A 22 -13.69 -6.75 5.79
CA LEU A 22 -14.63 -5.71 6.18
C LEU A 22 -15.83 -5.70 5.23
N GLU A 23 -17.04 -5.72 5.80
CA GLU A 23 -18.27 -5.53 5.04
C GLU A 23 -18.46 -4.06 4.67
N VAL A 24 -17.91 -3.67 3.52
CA VAL A 24 -17.98 -2.30 3.03
C VAL A 24 -19.16 -2.13 2.07
N GLU A 25 -20.22 -1.45 2.52
CA GLU A 25 -21.39 -1.16 1.67
C GLU A 25 -21.15 0.00 0.69
N HIS A 26 -20.45 1.05 1.14
CA HIS A 26 -20.33 2.30 0.38
C HIS A 26 -19.48 2.13 -0.89
N PRO A 27 -19.99 2.45 -2.10
CA PRO A 27 -19.27 2.21 -3.36
C PRO A 27 -17.89 2.86 -3.43
N ALA A 28 -17.75 4.10 -2.94
CA ALA A 28 -16.44 4.78 -2.94
C ALA A 28 -15.42 4.11 -2.01
N ALA A 29 -15.87 3.43 -0.95
CA ALA A 29 -15.00 2.70 -0.05
C ALA A 29 -14.64 1.32 -0.64
N LYS A 30 -15.53 0.69 -1.42
CA LYS A 30 -15.19 -0.52 -2.20
C LYS A 30 -14.02 -0.28 -3.15
N VAL A 31 -13.91 0.91 -3.76
CA VAL A 31 -12.75 1.27 -4.59
C VAL A 31 -11.43 1.20 -3.80
N LEU A 32 -11.42 1.53 -2.50
CA LEU A 32 -10.22 1.42 -1.66
C LEU A 32 -9.90 -0.04 -1.33
N VAL A 33 -10.92 -0.89 -1.13
CA VAL A 33 -10.73 -2.34 -0.95
C VAL A 33 -10.13 -2.97 -2.21
N GLU A 34 -10.68 -2.62 -3.38
CA GLU A 34 -10.16 -3.07 -4.69
C GLU A 34 -8.73 -2.57 -4.94
N LEU A 35 -8.41 -1.32 -4.54
CA LEU A 35 -7.06 -0.77 -4.64
C LEU A 35 -6.05 -1.59 -3.81
N ALA A 36 -6.39 -1.94 -2.58
CA ALA A 36 -5.53 -2.76 -1.73
C ALA A 36 -5.34 -4.17 -2.32
N ALA A 37 -6.42 -4.78 -2.82
CA ALA A 37 -6.38 -6.08 -3.48
C ALA A 37 -5.52 -6.08 -4.76
N LEU A 38 -5.59 -5.01 -5.56
CA LEU A 38 -4.76 -4.84 -6.74
C LEU A 38 -3.29 -4.69 -6.39
N GLN A 39 -2.96 -3.92 -5.34
CA GLN A 39 -1.59 -3.77 -4.87
C GLN A 39 -1.01 -5.11 -4.39
N ASP A 40 -1.81 -5.91 -3.69
CA ASP A 40 -1.42 -7.25 -3.25
C ASP A 40 -1.15 -8.17 -4.44
N ARG A 41 -2.02 -8.15 -5.47
CA ARG A 41 -1.87 -8.99 -6.65
C ARG A 41 -0.67 -8.62 -7.53
N GLU A 42 -0.41 -7.34 -7.73
CA GLU A 42 0.61 -6.86 -8.69
C GLU A 42 2.00 -6.76 -8.05
N VAL A 43 2.08 -6.40 -6.76
CA VAL A 43 3.36 -6.13 -6.07
C VAL A 43 3.54 -7.03 -4.85
N GLY A 44 2.47 -7.35 -4.12
CA GLY A 44 2.53 -8.19 -2.91
C GLY A 44 3.06 -7.47 -1.66
N ASP A 45 3.31 -6.16 -1.74
CA ASP A 45 3.71 -5.33 -0.61
C ASP A 45 3.10 -3.92 -0.71
N GLY A 46 3.01 -3.22 0.42
CA GLY A 46 2.50 -1.86 0.49
C GLY A 46 0.97 -1.75 0.41
N THR A 47 0.23 -2.84 0.63
CA THR A 47 -1.24 -2.90 0.64
C THR A 47 -1.85 -1.88 1.60
N THR A 48 -1.26 -1.73 2.79
CA THR A 48 -1.65 -0.71 3.77
C THR A 48 -1.29 0.70 3.31
N SER A 49 -0.06 0.87 2.81
CA SER A 49 0.48 2.18 2.42
C SER A 49 -0.32 2.82 1.28
N VAL A 50 -0.70 2.05 0.26
CA VAL A 50 -1.45 2.58 -0.90
C VAL A 50 -2.80 3.16 -0.48
N VAL A 51 -3.47 2.52 0.48
CA VAL A 51 -4.78 2.96 0.99
C VAL A 51 -4.63 4.24 1.81
N ILE A 52 -3.60 4.32 2.67
CA ILE A 52 -3.32 5.51 3.47
C ILE A 52 -3.01 6.71 2.56
N VAL A 53 -2.18 6.51 1.53
CA VAL A 53 -1.85 7.57 0.56
C VAL A 53 -3.10 8.01 -0.20
N ALA A 54 -3.93 7.07 -0.67
CA ALA A 54 -5.18 7.40 -1.35
C ALA A 54 -6.13 8.21 -0.44
N ALA A 55 -6.27 7.82 0.82
CA ALA A 55 -7.11 8.52 1.79
C ALA A 55 -6.64 9.96 2.04
N GLU A 56 -5.33 10.18 2.22
CA GLU A 56 -4.78 11.53 2.41
C GLU A 56 -4.93 12.39 1.14
N LEU A 57 -4.71 11.81 -0.06
CA LEU A 57 -4.94 12.52 -1.33
C LEU A 57 -6.41 12.94 -1.50
N LEU A 58 -7.36 12.10 -1.10
CA LEU A 58 -8.79 12.41 -1.12
C LEU A 58 -9.15 13.50 -0.12
N LYS A 59 -8.59 13.46 1.08
CA LYS A 59 -8.76 14.50 2.10
C LYS A 59 -8.28 15.87 1.58
N ARG A 60 -7.09 15.91 0.97
CA ARG A 60 -6.56 17.13 0.34
C ARG A 60 -7.37 17.59 -0.87
N ALA A 61 -7.87 16.65 -1.67
CA ALA A 61 -8.75 16.99 -2.79
C ALA A 61 -10.04 17.65 -2.30
N ASN A 62 -10.62 17.18 -1.19
CA ASN A 62 -11.80 17.78 -0.58
C ASN A 62 -11.54 19.24 -0.12
N ASP A 63 -10.37 19.52 0.47
CA ASP A 63 -9.97 20.88 0.84
C ASP A 63 -9.85 21.80 -0.38
N LEU A 64 -9.28 21.31 -1.49
CA LEU A 64 -9.17 22.06 -2.75
C LEU A 64 -10.54 22.35 -3.37
N VAL A 65 -11.46 21.38 -3.33
CA VAL A 65 -12.85 21.56 -3.78
C VAL A 65 -13.57 22.61 -2.94
N ARG A 66 -13.37 22.60 -1.61
CA ARG A 66 -13.91 23.64 -0.70
C ARG A 66 -13.38 25.04 -1.07
N ASN A 67 -12.14 25.12 -1.54
CA ASN A 67 -11.53 26.33 -2.07
C ASN A 67 -11.94 26.66 -3.52
N LYS A 68 -13.04 26.07 -4.02
CA LYS A 68 -13.62 26.33 -5.35
C LYS A 68 -12.73 25.92 -6.53
N ILE A 69 -11.77 25.02 -6.33
CA ILE A 69 -10.99 24.45 -7.42
C ILE A 69 -11.80 23.33 -8.07
N HIS A 70 -11.93 23.37 -9.39
CA HIS A 70 -12.68 22.37 -10.14
C HIS A 70 -12.01 20.98 -10.04
N PRO A 71 -12.75 19.88 -9.79
CA PRO A 71 -12.18 18.53 -9.65
C PRO A 71 -11.27 18.10 -10.81
N THR A 72 -11.63 18.47 -12.05
CA THR A 72 -10.80 18.18 -13.24
C THR A 72 -9.39 18.78 -13.15
N SER A 73 -9.25 19.98 -12.57
CA SER A 73 -7.96 20.63 -12.36
C SER A 73 -7.14 19.89 -11.30
N ILE A 74 -7.79 19.43 -10.23
CA ILE A 74 -7.15 18.64 -9.16
C ILE A 74 -6.62 17.32 -9.74
N ILE A 75 -7.45 16.60 -10.50
CA ILE A 75 -7.07 15.34 -11.15
C ILE A 75 -5.86 15.55 -12.08
N SER A 76 -5.88 16.63 -12.87
CA SER A 76 -4.78 16.96 -13.79
C SER A 76 -3.50 17.28 -13.03
N GLY A 77 -3.60 18.02 -11.93
CA GLY A 77 -2.48 18.33 -11.03
C GLY A 77 -1.88 17.07 -10.38
N TYR A 78 -2.73 16.18 -9.85
CA TYR A 78 -2.28 14.91 -9.26
C TYR A 78 -1.61 14.01 -10.29
N ARG A 79 -2.12 13.92 -11.52
CA ARG A 79 -1.47 13.16 -12.60
C ARG A 79 -0.10 13.74 -12.96
N LEU A 80 0.04 15.06 -12.96
CA LEU A 80 1.34 15.70 -13.21
C LEU A 80 2.32 15.42 -12.06
N ALA A 81 1.89 15.60 -10.81
CA ALA A 81 2.70 15.35 -9.62
C ALA A 81 3.13 13.88 -9.53
N MET A 82 2.23 12.94 -9.82
CA MET A 82 2.53 11.50 -9.87
C MET A 82 3.67 11.20 -10.85
N ARG A 83 3.61 11.73 -12.08
CA ARG A 83 4.67 11.50 -13.08
C ARG A 83 6.03 12.01 -12.61
N GLU A 84 6.06 13.20 -12.04
CA GLU A 84 7.31 13.78 -11.54
C GLU A 84 7.84 13.02 -10.31
N ALA A 85 6.96 12.60 -9.40
CA ALA A 85 7.33 11.80 -8.25
C ALA A 85 7.92 10.45 -8.66
N CYS A 86 7.29 9.73 -9.60
CA CYS A 86 7.82 8.47 -10.13
C CYS A 86 9.17 8.66 -10.83
N LYS A 87 9.30 9.73 -11.63
CA LYS A 87 10.57 10.08 -12.29
C LYS A 87 11.68 10.35 -11.27
N TYR A 88 11.38 11.11 -10.22
CA TYR A 88 12.34 11.40 -9.16
C TYR A 88 12.80 10.13 -8.44
N VAL A 89 11.87 9.23 -8.12
CA VAL A 89 12.21 7.94 -7.48
C VAL A 89 13.15 7.14 -8.38
N ASP A 90 12.84 7.02 -9.67
CA ASP A 90 13.65 6.24 -10.62
C ASP A 90 15.05 6.85 -10.84
N GLU A 91 15.14 8.18 -10.98
CA GLU A 91 16.42 8.85 -11.27
C GLU A 91 17.33 9.03 -10.06
N LYS A 92 16.76 9.19 -8.85
CA LYS A 92 17.51 9.62 -7.65
C LYS A 92 17.55 8.60 -6.53
N LEU A 93 16.55 7.73 -6.42
CA LEU A 93 16.40 6.82 -5.27
C LEU A 93 16.55 5.36 -5.65
N ALA A 94 16.18 4.98 -6.88
CA ALA A 94 16.23 3.60 -7.33
C ALA A 94 17.67 3.10 -7.43
N VAL A 95 17.94 1.95 -6.81
CA VAL A 95 19.20 1.24 -6.91
C VAL A 95 18.98 -0.01 -7.75
N LYS A 96 19.74 -0.15 -8.83
CA LYS A 96 19.65 -1.31 -9.70
C LYS A 96 20.07 -2.60 -8.97
N VAL A 97 19.32 -3.67 -9.21
CA VAL A 97 19.54 -4.98 -8.57
C VAL A 97 20.90 -5.57 -8.94
N GLU A 98 21.47 -5.27 -10.12
CA GLU A 98 22.81 -5.77 -10.47
C GLU A 98 23.92 -5.20 -9.58
N LYS A 99 23.64 -4.08 -8.88
CA LYS A 99 24.54 -3.47 -7.90
C LYS A 99 24.27 -3.94 -6.47
N LEU A 100 23.21 -4.72 -6.25
CA LEU A 100 22.80 -5.23 -4.95
C LEU A 100 23.36 -6.64 -4.76
N GLY A 101 24.08 -6.84 -3.65
CA GLY A 101 24.55 -8.17 -3.26
C GLY A 101 23.43 -9.01 -2.65
N LYS A 102 23.69 -10.31 -2.48
CA LYS A 102 22.78 -11.24 -1.79
C LYS A 102 22.34 -10.70 -0.42
N ASP A 103 23.26 -10.11 0.33
CA ASP A 103 22.99 -9.56 1.66
C ASP A 103 21.93 -8.44 1.63
N SER A 104 21.93 -7.61 0.59
CA SER A 104 20.92 -6.57 0.43
C SER A 104 19.53 -7.15 0.17
N LEU A 105 19.43 -8.21 -0.63
CA LEU A 105 18.16 -8.90 -0.89
C LEU A 105 17.64 -9.60 0.37
N VAL A 106 18.52 -10.26 1.13
CA VAL A 106 18.18 -10.87 2.42
C VAL A 106 17.69 -9.81 3.40
N ASN A 107 18.36 -8.66 3.48
CA ASN A 107 17.94 -7.56 4.34
C ASN A 107 16.59 -6.96 3.91
N CYS A 108 16.31 -6.85 2.62
CA CYS A 108 14.99 -6.45 2.12
C CYS A 108 13.91 -7.45 2.57
N ALA A 109 14.13 -8.75 2.41
CA ALA A 109 13.18 -9.78 2.85
C ALA A 109 12.93 -9.71 4.36
N LYS A 110 13.98 -9.58 5.19
CA LYS A 110 13.84 -9.39 6.63
C LYS A 110 13.04 -8.13 6.97
N THR A 111 13.28 -7.03 6.27
CA THR A 111 12.58 -5.77 6.50
C THR A 111 11.08 -5.91 6.20
N SER A 112 10.71 -6.51 5.07
CA SER A 112 9.30 -6.74 4.71
C SER A 112 8.57 -7.68 5.67
N MET A 113 9.28 -8.57 6.37
CA MET A 113 8.70 -9.49 7.37
C MET A 113 8.74 -8.94 8.80
N SER A 114 9.48 -7.86 9.07
CA SER A 114 9.69 -7.32 10.42
C SER A 114 8.40 -6.90 11.13
N SER A 115 7.36 -6.54 10.38
CA SER A 115 6.04 -6.17 10.90
C SER A 115 5.07 -7.37 10.99
N LYS A 116 5.47 -8.56 10.56
CA LYS A 116 4.63 -9.77 10.52
C LYS A 116 4.91 -10.68 11.72
N LEU A 117 4.02 -11.64 11.98
CA LEU A 117 4.16 -12.59 13.10
C LEU A 117 5.45 -13.42 13.02
N ILE A 118 5.97 -13.64 11.82
CA ILE A 118 7.20 -14.39 11.54
C ILE A 118 8.50 -13.59 11.75
N ALA A 119 8.43 -12.35 12.27
CA ALA A 119 9.61 -11.50 12.45
C ALA A 119 10.71 -12.19 13.29
N GLY A 120 10.33 -12.99 14.29
CA GLY A 120 11.26 -13.73 15.14
C GLY A 120 12.10 -14.78 14.39
N ASP A 121 11.57 -15.32 13.29
CA ASP A 121 12.23 -16.33 12.45
C ASP A 121 12.70 -15.74 11.10
N SER A 122 12.79 -14.41 11.00
CA SER A 122 13.11 -13.71 9.76
C SER A 122 14.47 -14.12 9.17
N ASP A 123 15.44 -14.53 10.00
CA ASP A 123 16.73 -15.07 9.56
C ASP A 123 16.59 -16.39 8.78
N PHE A 124 15.67 -17.27 9.18
CA PHE A 124 15.40 -18.52 8.48
C PHE A 124 14.68 -18.25 7.16
N PHE A 125 13.56 -17.52 7.21
CA PHE A 125 12.71 -17.28 6.04
C PHE A 125 13.35 -16.38 4.98
N ALA A 126 14.25 -15.45 5.36
CA ALA A 126 14.93 -14.58 4.39
C ALA A 126 16.03 -15.29 3.59
N ASN A 127 16.45 -16.48 4.01
CA ASN A 127 17.48 -17.28 3.35
C ASN A 127 16.91 -18.45 2.52
N LEU A 128 15.59 -18.66 2.57
CA LEU A 128 14.86 -19.67 1.81
C LEU A 128 14.77 -19.27 0.33
#